data_AF-A0A5C8NV34-F1
#
_entry.id   AF-A0A5C8NV34-F1
#
_cell.length_a   1.000
_cell.length_b   1.000
_cell.length_c   1.000
_cell.angle_alpha   90.00
_cell.angle_beta   90.00
_cell.angle_gamma   90.00
#
_symmetry.space_group_name_H-M   'P 1'
#
loop_
_entity.id
_entity.type
_entity.pdbx_description
1 polymer ?
#
loop_
_entity_poly.entity_id
_entity_poly.type
_entity_poly.pdbx_seq_one_letter_code
_entity_poly.pdbx_strand_id
1 'polypeptide(L)'
;MNKQLTNMLSVVILLYFIYQILITGLNSLWNWFLALLTSIGIWVEENVQIVIISLIVVTLVPFIFRTLYMKELNQSHSDEEYENNGHSVFTEEEKQNASFERWYKIQQDPILDRTEKIIDIMNEMLKSNRHKKEYEDTYRKLLHMNGFGYVYFVKAPDGTTKIGLTHQDPFKRIIQIFGGVNTSYNIKVIHLVRTDQPEKVEKEFHEYFSEKRHINPYNPAEKSEFFHLDEDDWKWIKRQLNVKNIYEA
;
A
#
# COMPACT_ATOMS: atom_id res chain seq x y z
N MET A 1 -21.85 39.19 21.92
CA MET A 1 -21.73 37.72 22.10
C MET A 1 -20.71 37.21 21.09
N ASN A 2 -19.69 36.45 21.51
CA ASN A 2 -18.54 36.11 20.66
C ASN A 2 -18.93 35.06 19.59
N LYS A 3 -18.76 35.41 18.30
CA LYS A 3 -19.09 34.55 17.16
C LYS A 3 -18.34 33.21 17.18
N GLN A 4 -17.14 33.17 17.76
CA GLN A 4 -16.37 31.93 17.95
C GLN A 4 -17.02 31.01 18.98
N LEU A 5 -17.58 31.56 20.06
CA LEU A 5 -18.23 30.79 21.12
C LEU A 5 -19.51 30.11 20.61
N THR A 6 -20.30 30.80 19.79
CA THR A 6 -21.49 30.22 19.13
C THR A 6 -21.15 29.11 18.14
N ASN A 7 -20.04 29.23 17.41
CA ASN A 7 -19.59 28.19 16.49
C ASN A 7 -19.11 26.94 17.23
N MET A 8 -18.34 27.11 18.32
CA MET A 8 -17.91 26.00 19.16
C MET A 8 -19.09 25.27 19.80
N LEU A 9 -20.07 26.01 20.32
CA LEU A 9 -21.26 25.41 20.92
C LEU A 9 -22.07 24.59 19.90
N SER A 10 -22.17 25.07 18.65
CA SER A 10 -22.87 24.36 17.57
C SER A 10 -22.18 23.04 17.20
N VAL A 11 -20.84 23.01 17.18
CA VAL A 11 -20.07 21.78 16.91
C VAL A 11 -20.23 20.77 18.06
N VAL A 12 -20.19 21.21 19.32
CA VAL A 12 -20.38 20.34 20.48
C VAL A 12 -21.77 19.70 20.48
N ILE A 13 -22.81 20.48 20.16
CA ILE A 13 -24.19 19.96 20.04
C ILE A 13 -24.27 18.91 18.93
N LEU A 14 -23.68 19.18 17.75
CA LEU A 14 -23.69 18.23 16.63
C LEU A 14 -22.99 16.91 16.99
N LEU A 15 -21.83 16.98 17.64
CA LEU A 15 -21.09 15.78 18.09
C LEU A 15 -21.89 14.97 19.12
N TYR A 16 -22.61 15.65 20.03
CA TYR A 16 -23.49 15.00 20.98
C TYR A 16 -24.63 14.24 20.29
N PHE A 17 -25.26 14.82 19.26
CA PHE A 17 -26.31 14.13 18.49
C PHE A 17 -25.77 12.91 17.74
N ILE A 18 -24.58 13.00 17.12
CA ILE A 18 -23.94 11.87 16.45
C ILE A 18 -23.65 10.74 17.45
N TYR A 19 -23.15 11.08 18.64
CA TYR A 19 -22.90 10.12 19.71
C TYR A 19 -24.19 9.40 20.17
N GLN A 20 -25.28 10.13 20.34
CA GLN A 20 -26.58 9.54 20.70
C GLN A 20 -27.10 8.59 19.61
N ILE A 21 -26.98 8.96 18.33
CA ILE A 21 -27.38 8.09 17.21
C ILE A 21 -26.56 6.80 17.20
N LEU A 22 -25.24 6.89 17.41
CA LEU A 22 -24.35 5.72 17.46
C LEU A 22 -24.72 4.78 18.61
N ILE A 23 -24.93 5.31 19.82
CA ILE A 23 -25.34 4.50 20.98
C ILE A 23 -26.68 3.82 20.74
N THR A 24 -27.65 4.54 20.20
CA THR A 24 -28.99 3.98 19.95
C THR A 24 -28.92 2.87 18.88
N GLY A 25 -28.11 3.06 17.85
CA GLY A 25 -27.84 2.04 16.83
C GLY A 25 -27.12 0.80 17.40
N LEU A 26 -26.11 1.00 18.25
CA LEU A 26 -25.39 -0.08 18.94
C LEU A 26 -26.29 -0.88 19.88
N ASN A 27 -27.16 -0.21 20.64
CA ASN A 27 -28.13 -0.88 21.52
C ASN A 27 -29.16 -1.69 20.72
N SER A 28 -29.59 -1.16 19.55
CA SER A 28 -30.45 -1.91 18.64
C SER A 28 -29.76 -3.17 18.12
N LEU A 29 -28.52 -3.05 17.64
CA LEU A 29 -27.72 -4.20 17.18
C LEU A 29 -27.49 -5.23 18.30
N TRP A 30 -27.24 -4.76 19.53
CA TRP A 30 -27.08 -5.64 20.69
C TRP A 30 -28.37 -6.40 21.02
N ASN A 31 -29.52 -5.74 20.94
CA ASN A 31 -30.81 -6.40 21.14
C ASN A 31 -31.13 -7.42 20.03
N TRP A 32 -30.79 -7.11 18.77
CA TRP A 32 -30.89 -8.06 17.66
C TRP A 32 -29.95 -9.26 17.86
N PHE A 33 -28.73 -9.03 18.34
CA PHE A 33 -27.77 -10.08 18.66
C PHE A 33 -28.27 -10.97 19.81
N LEU A 34 -28.81 -10.39 20.88
CA LEU A 34 -29.41 -11.16 21.97
C LEU A 34 -30.64 -11.95 21.51
N ALA A 35 -31.51 -11.37 20.67
CA ALA A 35 -32.65 -12.06 20.07
C ALA A 35 -32.22 -13.21 19.14
N LEU A 36 -31.12 -13.03 18.41
CA LEU A 36 -30.50 -14.08 17.61
C LEU A 36 -29.96 -15.19 18.53
N LEU A 37 -29.25 -14.85 19.60
CA LEU A 37 -28.70 -15.82 20.55
C LEU A 37 -29.79 -16.59 21.29
N THR A 38 -30.91 -15.97 21.66
CA THR A 38 -32.04 -16.67 22.30
C THR A 38 -32.77 -17.56 21.30
N SER A 39 -32.93 -17.13 20.04
CA SER A 39 -33.49 -17.96 18.97
C SER A 39 -32.59 -19.16 18.66
N ILE A 40 -31.27 -18.97 18.70
CA ILE A 40 -30.29 -20.06 18.57
C ILE A 40 -30.35 -20.97 19.81
N GLY A 41 -30.46 -20.43 21.02
CA GLY A 41 -30.54 -21.19 22.28
C GLY A 41 -31.72 -22.16 22.33
N ILE A 42 -32.89 -21.75 21.82
CA ILE A 42 -34.08 -22.61 21.70
C ILE A 42 -33.86 -23.75 20.68
N TRP A 43 -33.04 -23.52 19.65
CA TRP A 43 -32.70 -24.53 18.65
C TRP A 43 -31.56 -25.47 19.08
N VAL A 44 -30.70 -24.99 20.01
CA VAL A 44 -29.53 -25.74 20.51
C VAL A 44 -29.93 -26.93 21.37
N GLU A 45 -31.03 -26.87 22.14
CA GLU A 45 -31.44 -28.00 23.00
C GLU A 45 -31.67 -29.31 22.23
N GLU A 46 -32.14 -29.24 20.98
CA GLU A 46 -32.33 -30.42 20.12
C GLU A 46 -31.09 -30.78 19.28
N ASN A 47 -30.13 -29.87 19.13
CA ASN A 47 -29.03 -29.99 18.16
C ASN A 47 -27.64 -29.61 18.75
N VAL A 48 -27.43 -29.82 20.05
CA VAL A 48 -26.16 -29.50 20.76
C VAL A 48 -24.93 -30.04 20.02
N GLN A 49 -25.02 -31.25 19.45
CA GLN A 49 -23.92 -31.86 18.70
C GLN A 49 -23.56 -31.08 17.43
N ILE A 50 -24.54 -30.58 16.68
CA ILE A 50 -24.32 -29.80 15.45
C ILE A 50 -23.67 -28.46 15.78
N VAL A 51 -24.09 -27.83 16.87
CA VAL A 51 -23.54 -26.54 17.32
C VAL A 51 -22.10 -26.70 17.78
N ILE A 52 -21.79 -27.74 18.56
CA ILE A 52 -20.41 -28.04 19.00
C ILE A 52 -19.51 -28.34 17.80
N ILE A 53 -19.96 -29.17 16.85
CA ILE A 53 -19.19 -29.48 15.64
C ILE A 53 -18.95 -28.21 14.81
N SER A 54 -19.97 -27.37 14.65
CA SER A 54 -19.83 -26.11 13.91
C SER A 54 -18.85 -25.16 14.59
N LEU A 55 -18.88 -25.06 15.92
CA LEU A 55 -17.94 -24.23 16.69
C LEU A 55 -16.50 -24.74 16.54
N ILE A 56 -16.31 -26.06 16.62
CA ILE A 56 -15.02 -26.73 16.40
C ILE A 56 -14.51 -26.42 14.99
N VAL A 57 -15.35 -26.59 13.95
CA VAL A 57 -14.95 -26.33 12.57
C VAL A 57 -14.58 -24.86 12.36
N VAL A 58 -15.38 -23.92 12.86
CA VAL A 58 -15.14 -22.47 12.69
C VAL A 58 -13.90 -22.00 13.45
N THR A 59 -13.56 -22.61 14.59
CA THR A 59 -12.42 -22.16 15.42
C THR A 59 -11.13 -22.91 15.14
N LEU A 60 -11.18 -24.25 15.00
CA LEU A 60 -9.99 -25.08 14.83
C LEU A 60 -9.47 -25.12 13.39
N VAL A 61 -10.34 -25.07 12.38
CA VAL A 61 -9.89 -25.15 10.98
C VAL A 61 -9.01 -23.94 10.61
N PRO A 62 -9.39 -22.67 10.90
CA PRO A 62 -8.51 -21.53 10.63
C PRO A 62 -7.21 -21.58 11.43
N PHE A 63 -7.24 -22.10 12.65
CA PHE A 63 -6.04 -22.24 13.49
C PHE A 63 -5.06 -23.28 12.93
N ILE A 64 -5.56 -24.43 12.48
CA ILE A 64 -4.76 -25.47 11.82
C ILE A 64 -4.18 -24.94 10.51
N PHE A 65 -4.99 -24.27 9.68
CA PHE A 65 -4.48 -23.65 8.45
C PHE A 65 -3.40 -22.61 8.72
N ARG A 66 -3.58 -21.76 9.73
CA ARG A 66 -2.57 -20.76 10.13
C ARG A 66 -1.27 -21.42 10.59
N THR A 67 -1.34 -22.48 11.40
CA THR A 67 -0.14 -23.17 11.90
C THR A 67 0.61 -23.91 10.80
N LEU A 68 -0.10 -24.55 9.86
CA LEU A 68 0.49 -25.18 8.69
C LEU A 68 1.15 -24.15 7.76
N TYR A 69 0.45 -23.04 7.48
CA TYR A 69 0.97 -21.94 6.66
C TYR A 69 2.24 -21.32 7.26
N MET A 70 2.28 -21.09 8.57
CA MET A 70 3.46 -20.56 9.26
C MET A 70 4.64 -21.55 9.26
N LYS A 71 4.36 -22.86 9.29
CA LYS A 71 5.40 -23.89 9.21
C LYS A 71 6.05 -23.93 7.83
N GLU A 72 5.27 -23.80 6.77
CA GLU A 72 5.74 -23.79 5.39
C GLU A 72 6.56 -22.53 5.08
N LEU A 73 6.12 -21.37 5.58
CA LEU A 73 6.89 -20.12 5.55
C LEU A 73 8.25 -20.25 6.25
N ASN A 74 8.29 -20.86 7.44
CA ASN A 74 9.55 -21.03 8.17
C ASN A 74 10.51 -22.03 7.50
N GLN A 75 10.00 -23.07 6.85
CA GLN A 75 10.84 -24.02 6.08
C GLN A 75 11.44 -23.35 4.84
N SER A 76 10.69 -22.47 4.17
CA SER A 76 11.23 -21.71 3.03
C SER A 76 12.37 -20.76 3.42
N HIS A 77 12.45 -20.32 4.68
CA HIS A 77 13.56 -19.49 5.18
C HIS A 77 14.77 -20.30 5.66
N SER A 78 14.59 -21.53 6.15
CA SER A 78 15.73 -22.36 6.59
C SER A 78 16.57 -22.91 5.44
N ASP A 79 15.96 -23.08 4.26
CA ASP A 79 16.64 -23.64 3.10
C ASP A 79 17.48 -22.58 2.36
N GLU A 80 17.15 -21.28 2.47
CA GLU A 80 17.97 -20.18 1.94
C GLU A 80 19.23 -19.90 2.79
N GLU A 81 19.24 -20.29 4.07
CA GLU A 81 20.39 -20.04 4.97
C GLU A 81 21.53 -21.07 4.79
N TYR A 82 21.26 -22.24 4.18
CA TYR A 82 22.26 -23.28 3.96
C TYR A 82 23.04 -23.16 2.63
N GLU A 83 22.56 -22.40 1.63
CA GLU A 83 23.29 -22.19 0.37
C GLU A 83 24.33 -21.05 0.43
N ASN A 84 24.37 -20.24 1.49
CA ASN A 84 25.23 -19.05 1.54
C ASN A 84 26.66 -19.27 2.08
N ASN A 85 27.05 -20.53 2.36
CA ASN A 85 28.41 -20.87 2.80
C ASN A 85 29.37 -21.25 1.65
N GLY A 86 28.91 -21.21 0.39
CA GLY A 86 29.79 -21.28 -0.77
C GLY A 86 30.36 -19.90 -1.08
N HIS A 87 31.67 -19.72 -0.93
CA HIS A 87 32.42 -18.54 -1.37
C HIS A 87 32.12 -18.19 -2.84
N SER A 88 31.12 -17.34 -3.07
CA SER A 88 30.96 -16.60 -4.32
C SER A 88 31.58 -15.22 -4.13
N VAL A 89 32.62 -14.96 -4.93
CA VAL A 89 33.32 -13.68 -5.03
C VAL A 89 32.46 -12.73 -5.85
N PHE A 90 31.27 -12.44 -5.35
CA PHE A 90 30.47 -11.33 -5.83
C PHE A 90 30.54 -10.24 -4.78
N THR A 91 30.88 -9.04 -5.22
CA THR A 91 30.80 -7.82 -4.41
C THR A 91 29.38 -7.66 -3.85
N GLU A 92 29.22 -6.99 -2.70
CA GLU A 92 27.86 -6.76 -2.14
C GLU A 92 26.95 -6.03 -3.14
N GLU A 93 27.52 -5.17 -3.99
CA GLU A 93 26.84 -4.49 -5.09
C GLU A 93 26.31 -5.49 -6.14
N GLU A 94 27.10 -6.51 -6.51
CA GLU A 94 26.67 -7.57 -7.43
C GLU A 94 25.59 -8.46 -6.82
N LYS A 95 25.66 -8.74 -5.51
CA LYS A 95 24.62 -9.50 -4.80
C LYS A 95 23.30 -8.72 -4.71
N GLN A 96 23.36 -7.42 -4.43
CA GLN A 96 22.18 -6.55 -4.44
C GLN A 96 21.57 -6.43 -5.84
N ASN A 97 22.40 -6.23 -6.87
CA ASN A 97 21.94 -6.17 -8.26
C ASN A 97 21.30 -7.51 -8.70
N ALA A 98 21.89 -8.65 -8.34
CA ALA A 98 21.34 -9.97 -8.67
C ALA A 98 20.00 -10.26 -7.95
N SER A 99 19.84 -9.80 -6.70
CA SER A 99 18.55 -9.85 -5.98
C SER A 99 17.49 -9.05 -6.72
N PHE A 100 17.83 -7.81 -7.11
CA PHE A 100 16.93 -6.90 -7.78
C PHE A 100 16.46 -7.44 -9.15
N GLU A 101 17.38 -7.99 -9.95
CA GLU A 101 17.08 -8.58 -11.26
C GLU A 101 16.11 -9.77 -11.18
N ARG A 102 16.20 -10.58 -10.12
CA ARG A 102 15.40 -11.81 -9.96
C ARG A 102 13.91 -11.51 -9.76
N TRP A 103 13.58 -10.50 -8.95
CA TRP A 103 12.19 -10.08 -8.69
C TRP A 103 11.57 -9.37 -9.88
N TYR A 104 12.36 -8.50 -10.53
CA TYR A 104 11.89 -7.79 -11.70
C TYR A 104 11.58 -8.71 -12.86
N LYS A 105 12.26 -9.87 -12.98
CA LYS A 105 12.05 -10.87 -14.05
C LYS A 105 10.61 -11.36 -14.21
N ILE A 106 9.78 -11.28 -13.18
CA ILE A 106 8.37 -11.75 -13.21
C ILE A 106 7.43 -10.83 -14.02
N GLN A 107 7.84 -9.60 -14.37
CA GLN A 107 6.96 -8.64 -15.09
C GLN A 107 7.19 -8.50 -16.61
N GLN A 108 7.34 -9.59 -17.36
CA GLN A 108 7.42 -9.54 -18.84
C GLN A 108 6.01 -9.53 -19.46
N ASP A 109 5.28 -8.42 -19.35
CA ASP A 109 3.92 -8.30 -19.86
C ASP A 109 3.75 -6.88 -20.45
N PRO A 110 2.74 -6.59 -21.31
CA PRO A 110 2.40 -5.25 -21.85
C PRO A 110 2.05 -4.18 -20.78
N ILE A 111 2.44 -4.42 -19.54
CA ILE A 111 2.25 -3.63 -18.33
C ILE A 111 3.12 -2.37 -18.35
N LEU A 112 4.34 -2.40 -18.94
CA LEU A 112 5.24 -1.23 -18.92
C LEU A 112 4.64 -0.03 -19.67
N ASP A 113 4.11 -0.26 -20.88
CA ASP A 113 3.40 0.75 -21.69
C ASP A 113 2.16 1.30 -20.95
N ARG A 114 1.48 0.44 -20.18
CA ARG A 114 0.36 0.87 -19.33
C ARG A 114 0.82 1.74 -18.16
N THR A 115 1.95 1.45 -17.53
CA THR A 115 2.45 2.26 -16.40
C THR A 115 2.83 3.67 -16.82
N GLU A 116 3.49 3.85 -17.97
CA GLU A 116 3.81 5.18 -18.50
C GLU A 116 2.54 5.98 -18.80
N LYS A 117 1.55 5.35 -19.45
CA LYS A 117 0.25 5.99 -19.72
C LYS A 117 -0.50 6.35 -18.42
N ILE A 118 -0.41 5.52 -17.39
CA ILE A 118 -0.98 5.82 -16.06
C ILE A 118 -0.28 7.04 -15.46
N ILE A 119 1.05 7.10 -15.51
CA ILE A 119 1.83 8.25 -15.01
C ILE A 119 1.42 9.55 -15.71
N ASP A 120 1.29 9.52 -17.04
CA ASP A 120 0.88 10.70 -17.82
C ASP A 120 -0.51 11.19 -17.42
N ILE A 121 -1.48 10.27 -17.35
CA ILE A 121 -2.85 10.59 -16.92
C ILE A 121 -2.85 11.17 -15.49
N MET A 122 -2.10 10.57 -14.56
CA MET A 122 -1.98 11.06 -13.20
C MET A 122 -1.39 12.47 -13.15
N ASN A 123 -0.35 12.74 -13.93
CA ASN A 123 0.26 14.07 -14.00
C ASN A 123 -0.70 15.11 -14.60
N GLU A 124 -1.49 14.75 -15.60
CA GLU A 124 -2.54 15.64 -16.14
C GLU A 124 -3.65 15.91 -15.11
N MET A 125 -4.06 14.88 -14.36
CA MET A 125 -5.03 15.02 -13.27
C MET A 125 -4.51 15.89 -12.11
N LEU A 126 -3.20 15.88 -11.86
CA LEU A 126 -2.57 16.75 -10.85
C LEU A 126 -2.49 18.20 -11.31
N LYS A 127 -2.35 18.46 -12.62
CA LYS A 127 -2.25 19.83 -13.17
C LYS A 127 -3.59 20.56 -13.24
N SER A 128 -4.70 19.87 -13.53
CA SER A 128 -5.96 20.53 -13.89
C SER A 128 -7.20 19.84 -13.34
N ASN A 129 -8.06 20.63 -12.69
CA ASN A 129 -9.40 20.18 -12.27
C ASN A 129 -10.40 20.10 -13.44
N ARG A 130 -10.15 20.74 -14.58
CA ARG A 130 -11.15 20.93 -15.65
C ARG A 130 -11.52 19.63 -16.38
N HIS A 131 -10.56 18.72 -16.53
CA HIS A 131 -10.72 17.45 -17.26
C HIS A 131 -10.62 16.22 -16.35
N LYS A 132 -10.63 16.43 -15.02
CA LYS A 132 -10.36 15.39 -14.03
C LYS A 132 -11.26 14.17 -14.20
N LYS A 133 -12.55 14.37 -14.50
CA LYS A 133 -13.52 13.28 -14.66
C LYS A 133 -13.21 12.37 -15.86
N GLU A 134 -12.81 12.95 -16.99
CA GLU A 134 -12.48 12.20 -18.22
C GLU A 134 -11.23 11.33 -18.01
N TYR A 135 -10.22 11.89 -17.33
CA TYR A 135 -9.02 11.17 -16.96
C TYR A 135 -9.27 10.10 -15.91
N GLU A 136 -10.16 10.32 -14.93
CA GLU A 136 -10.51 9.33 -13.90
C GLU A 136 -11.09 8.05 -14.51
N ASP A 137 -11.96 8.15 -15.50
CA ASP A 137 -12.55 6.97 -16.14
C ASP A 137 -11.51 6.16 -16.92
N THR A 138 -10.61 6.85 -17.63
CA THR A 138 -9.50 6.21 -18.36
C THR A 138 -8.51 5.57 -17.39
N TYR A 139 -8.15 6.29 -16.31
CA TYR A 139 -7.30 5.82 -15.24
C TYR A 139 -7.83 4.54 -14.59
N ARG A 140 -9.11 4.52 -14.19
CA ARG A 140 -9.76 3.35 -13.58
C ARG A 140 -9.73 2.11 -14.49
N LYS A 141 -9.90 2.30 -15.80
CA LYS A 141 -9.79 1.20 -16.79
C LYS A 141 -8.36 0.66 -16.90
N LEU A 142 -7.35 1.50 -16.72
CA LEU A 142 -5.95 1.07 -16.74
C LEU A 142 -5.52 0.41 -15.43
N LEU A 143 -6.21 0.74 -14.33
CA LEU A 143 -5.88 0.29 -12.97
C LEU A 143 -6.33 -1.13 -12.62
N HIS A 144 -6.92 -1.91 -13.55
CA HIS A 144 -7.50 -3.22 -13.24
C HIS A 144 -6.50 -4.14 -12.50
N MET A 145 -6.78 -4.45 -11.23
CA MET A 145 -5.91 -5.27 -10.39
C MET A 145 -6.71 -6.24 -9.51
N ASN A 146 -6.53 -7.53 -9.73
CA ASN A 146 -6.60 -8.53 -8.67
C ASN A 146 -5.15 -8.89 -8.31
N GLY A 147 -4.76 -8.69 -7.04
CA GLY A 147 -3.52 -9.23 -6.46
C GLY A 147 -2.22 -8.42 -6.62
N PHE A 148 -2.24 -7.22 -7.21
CA PHE A 148 -1.05 -6.38 -7.37
C PHE A 148 -1.20 -5.03 -6.65
N GLY A 149 -0.08 -4.45 -6.23
CA GLY A 149 0.06 -3.06 -5.78
C GLY A 149 1.04 -2.26 -6.65
N TYR A 150 1.39 -1.06 -6.17
CA TYR A 150 2.30 -0.14 -6.83
C TYR A 150 3.29 0.48 -5.84
N VAL A 151 4.54 0.63 -6.28
CA VAL A 151 5.54 1.52 -5.69
C VAL A 151 5.65 2.76 -6.57
N TYR A 152 5.49 3.95 -6.00
CA TYR A 152 5.49 5.22 -6.71
C TYR A 152 6.69 6.07 -6.35
N PHE A 153 7.15 6.83 -7.34
CA PHE A 153 8.18 7.86 -7.22
C PHE A 153 7.54 9.21 -7.54
N VAL A 154 7.47 10.09 -6.55
CA VAL A 154 6.78 11.38 -6.67
C VAL A 154 7.74 12.50 -6.32
N LYS A 155 8.03 13.37 -7.28
CA LYS A 155 8.84 14.56 -7.07
C LYS A 155 8.00 15.64 -6.40
N ALA A 156 8.46 16.06 -5.24
CA ALA A 156 7.88 17.15 -4.46
C ALA A 156 8.35 18.51 -5.01
N PRO A 157 7.68 19.62 -4.63
CA PRO A 157 8.00 20.96 -5.12
C PRO A 157 9.42 21.44 -4.78
N ASP A 158 10.00 20.96 -3.68
CA ASP A 158 11.36 21.26 -3.24
C ASP A 158 12.44 20.47 -4.02
N GLY A 159 12.03 19.63 -4.97
CA GLY A 159 12.91 18.82 -5.79
C GLY A 159 13.23 17.44 -5.20
N THR A 160 12.87 17.19 -3.93
CA THR A 160 13.02 15.86 -3.32
C THR A 160 12.03 14.87 -3.93
N THR A 161 12.33 13.59 -3.81
CA THR A 161 11.48 12.50 -4.30
C THR A 161 10.97 11.67 -3.16
N LYS A 162 9.65 11.53 -3.07
CA LYS A 162 9.03 10.52 -2.21
C LYS A 162 9.00 9.18 -2.92
N ILE A 163 9.49 8.14 -2.24
CA ILE A 163 9.28 6.74 -2.60
C ILE A 163 8.25 6.19 -1.63
N GLY A 164 7.20 5.55 -2.14
CA GLY A 164 6.18 4.93 -1.29
C GLY A 164 5.35 3.91 -2.03
N LEU A 165 4.42 3.26 -1.33
CA LEU A 165 3.60 2.20 -1.91
C LEU A 165 2.09 2.35 -1.69
N THR A 166 1.33 1.55 -2.43
CA THR A 166 -0.12 1.33 -2.25
C THR A 166 -0.54 -0.02 -2.84
N HIS A 167 -1.54 -0.67 -2.25
CA HIS A 167 -2.12 -1.90 -2.81
C HIS A 167 -3.31 -1.64 -3.74
N GLN A 168 -3.75 -0.39 -3.87
CA GLN A 168 -5.01 -0.08 -4.54
C GLN A 168 -4.83 1.00 -5.59
N ASP A 169 -4.71 2.25 -5.16
CA ASP A 169 -4.81 3.40 -6.05
C ASP A 169 -3.67 4.39 -5.76
N PRO A 170 -2.64 4.47 -6.63
CA PRO A 170 -1.51 5.37 -6.44
C PRO A 170 -1.94 6.83 -6.50
N PHE A 171 -2.83 7.21 -7.41
CA PHE A 171 -3.31 8.58 -7.49
C PHE A 171 -4.01 9.01 -6.20
N LYS A 172 -4.96 8.20 -5.70
CA LYS A 172 -5.66 8.50 -4.45
C LYS A 172 -4.69 8.59 -3.27
N ARG A 173 -3.70 7.69 -3.19
CA ARG A 173 -2.68 7.71 -2.13
C ARG A 173 -1.83 8.98 -2.18
N ILE A 174 -1.40 9.40 -3.36
CA ILE A 174 -0.61 10.62 -3.57
C ILE A 174 -1.43 11.86 -3.17
N ILE A 175 -2.71 11.93 -3.56
CA ILE A 175 -3.60 13.01 -3.12
C ILE A 175 -3.80 13.00 -1.60
N GLN A 176 -3.85 11.85 -0.94
CA GLN A 176 -3.94 11.81 0.53
C GLN A 176 -2.69 12.37 1.22
N ILE A 177 -1.51 12.09 0.65
CA ILE A 177 -0.22 12.52 1.21
C ILE A 177 -0.01 14.02 0.98
N PHE A 178 -0.33 14.51 -0.21
CA PHE A 178 0.02 15.87 -0.62
C PHE A 178 -1.17 16.84 -0.73
N GLY A 179 -2.40 16.35 -0.80
CA GLY A 179 -3.61 17.13 -1.12
C GLY A 179 -4.31 17.77 0.09
N GLY A 180 -3.82 17.56 1.32
CA GLY A 180 -4.36 18.21 2.52
C GLY A 180 -4.07 19.72 2.62
N VAL A 181 -3.13 20.22 1.80
CA VAL A 181 -2.73 21.64 1.75
C VAL A 181 -2.76 22.03 0.29
N ASN A 182 -3.65 22.96 -0.10
CA ASN A 182 -3.80 23.55 -1.45
C ASN A 182 -2.95 22.91 -2.56
N THR A 183 -3.58 22.16 -3.46
CA THR A 183 -3.00 21.43 -4.61
C THR A 183 -2.30 22.30 -5.67
N SER A 184 -1.83 23.50 -5.31
CA SER A 184 -0.94 24.35 -6.11
C SER A 184 0.52 23.88 -6.09
N TYR A 185 0.82 22.83 -5.33
CA TYR A 185 2.16 22.26 -5.27
C TYR A 185 2.47 21.53 -6.58
N ASN A 186 3.57 21.93 -7.23
CA ASN A 186 4.12 21.37 -8.47
C ASN A 186 4.65 19.95 -8.24
N ILE A 187 3.75 19.02 -7.90
CA ILE A 187 4.04 17.63 -7.63
C ILE A 187 3.96 16.87 -8.95
N LYS A 188 4.92 15.98 -9.17
CA LYS A 188 4.98 15.17 -10.39
C LYS A 188 5.22 13.71 -10.05
N VAL A 189 4.36 12.83 -10.56
CA VAL A 189 4.63 11.40 -10.58
C VAL A 189 5.72 11.14 -11.61
N ILE A 190 6.87 10.69 -11.16
CA ILE A 190 8.02 10.42 -12.03
C ILE A 190 7.99 8.98 -12.52
N HIS A 191 7.64 8.05 -11.64
CA HIS A 191 7.66 6.64 -11.96
C HIS A 191 6.67 5.82 -11.12
N LEU A 192 6.25 4.67 -11.66
CA LEU A 192 5.35 3.71 -11.03
C LEU A 192 5.81 2.29 -11.37
N VAL A 193 6.05 1.50 -10.33
CA VAL A 193 6.37 0.09 -10.43
C VAL A 193 5.17 -0.70 -9.93
N ARG A 194 4.49 -1.43 -10.82
CA ARG A 194 3.46 -2.40 -10.41
C ARG A 194 4.16 -3.62 -9.82
N THR A 195 3.65 -4.26 -8.79
CA THR A 195 4.26 -5.49 -8.21
C THR A 195 3.26 -6.20 -7.29
N ASP A 196 3.37 -7.51 -7.15
CA ASP A 196 2.61 -8.33 -6.19
C ASP A 196 3.21 -8.26 -4.76
N GLN A 197 4.44 -7.73 -4.64
CA GLN A 197 5.15 -7.53 -3.37
C GLN A 197 5.59 -6.07 -3.18
N PRO A 198 4.66 -5.11 -3.10
CA PRO A 198 4.99 -3.68 -3.06
C PRO A 198 5.84 -3.30 -1.84
N GLU A 199 5.64 -3.93 -0.69
CA GLU A 199 6.42 -3.66 0.54
C GLU A 199 7.89 -4.04 0.37
N LYS A 200 8.16 -5.17 -0.26
CA LYS A 200 9.53 -5.62 -0.50
C LYS A 200 10.25 -4.70 -1.48
N VAL A 201 9.60 -4.37 -2.60
CA VAL A 201 10.18 -3.48 -3.62
C VAL A 201 10.41 -2.07 -3.06
N GLU A 202 9.47 -1.53 -2.29
CA GLU A 202 9.65 -0.23 -1.63
C GLU A 202 10.84 -0.26 -0.67
N LYS A 203 10.92 -1.29 0.19
CA LYS A 203 12.01 -1.47 1.14
C LYS A 203 13.37 -1.53 0.43
N GLU A 204 13.49 -2.28 -0.65
CA GLU A 204 14.73 -2.38 -1.43
C GLU A 204 15.17 -1.03 -2.00
N PHE A 205 14.25 -0.25 -2.56
CA PHE A 205 14.55 1.12 -3.00
C PHE A 205 14.96 2.04 -1.84
N HIS A 206 14.31 1.91 -0.68
CA HIS A 206 14.62 2.69 0.51
C HIS A 206 16.00 2.36 1.09
N GLU A 207 16.43 1.11 0.99
CA GLU A 207 17.75 0.62 1.41
C GLU A 207 18.82 1.06 0.41
N TYR A 208 18.58 0.88 -0.89
CA TYR A 208 19.50 1.28 -1.96
C TYR A 208 19.79 2.78 -1.94
N PHE A 209 18.75 3.62 -1.79
CA PHE A 209 18.90 5.08 -1.72
C PHE A 209 19.06 5.60 -0.28
N SER A 210 19.41 4.76 0.69
CA SER A 210 19.47 5.14 2.11
C SER A 210 20.42 6.31 2.37
N GLU A 211 21.56 6.37 1.67
CA GLU A 211 22.54 7.47 1.76
C GLU A 211 22.04 8.79 1.15
N LYS A 212 21.04 8.73 0.26
CA LYS A 212 20.43 9.88 -0.40
C LYS A 212 19.15 10.36 0.30
N ARG A 213 18.81 9.78 1.45
CA ARG A 213 17.60 10.12 2.21
C ARG A 213 17.68 11.56 2.74
N HIS A 214 16.62 12.33 2.54
CA HIS A 214 16.49 13.69 3.03
C HIS A 214 16.52 13.69 4.56
N ILE A 215 17.42 14.47 5.15
CA ILE A 215 17.51 14.59 6.61
C ILE A 215 16.63 15.75 7.06
N ASN A 216 15.67 15.48 7.94
CA ASN A 216 14.88 16.54 8.56
C ASN A 216 15.80 17.33 9.52
N PRO A 217 16.07 18.63 9.28
CA PRO A 217 16.98 19.40 10.11
C PRO A 217 16.47 19.60 11.54
N TYR A 218 15.15 19.48 11.75
CA TYR A 218 14.52 19.63 13.06
C TYR A 218 14.46 18.32 13.85
N ASN A 219 14.52 17.18 13.17
CA ASN A 219 14.53 15.85 13.79
C ASN A 219 15.43 14.88 12.99
N PRO A 220 16.76 14.99 13.13
CA PRO A 220 17.69 14.19 12.32
C PRO A 220 17.60 12.67 12.58
N ALA A 221 17.03 12.27 13.73
CA ALA A 221 16.81 10.88 14.08
C ALA A 221 15.62 10.25 13.31
N GLU A 222 14.75 11.08 12.72
CA GLU A 222 13.60 10.63 11.95
C GLU A 222 14.00 10.36 10.51
N LYS A 223 13.88 9.08 10.10
CA LYS A 223 14.09 8.66 8.72
C LYS A 223 12.97 9.22 7.84
N SER A 224 13.26 10.28 7.10
CA SER A 224 12.33 10.85 6.10
C SER A 224 12.03 9.85 4.99
N GLU A 225 10.82 9.86 4.46
CA GLU A 225 10.44 9.08 3.26
C GLU A 225 10.79 9.80 1.93
N PHE A 226 11.58 10.88 2.01
CA PHE A 226 12.02 11.68 0.87
C PHE A 226 13.51 11.49 0.59
N PHE A 227 13.90 11.62 -0.67
CA PHE A 227 15.25 11.34 -1.17
C PHE A 227 15.71 12.42 -2.15
N HIS A 228 17.00 12.71 -2.16
CA HIS A 228 17.65 13.58 -3.14
C HIS A 228 18.19 12.73 -4.29
N LEU A 229 17.35 12.50 -5.30
CA LEU A 229 17.71 11.68 -6.46
C LEU A 229 18.16 12.55 -7.63
N ASP A 230 19.35 12.28 -8.14
CA ASP A 230 19.98 12.96 -9.27
C ASP A 230 19.64 12.30 -10.62
N GLU A 231 20.17 12.85 -11.72
CA GLU A 231 19.89 12.32 -13.07
C GLU A 231 20.43 10.89 -13.28
N ASP A 232 21.55 10.55 -12.64
CA ASP A 232 22.17 9.24 -12.78
C ASP A 232 21.38 8.19 -11.99
N ASP A 233 20.79 8.56 -10.86
CA ASP A 233 19.80 7.72 -10.16
C ASP A 233 18.61 7.43 -11.07
N TRP A 234 18.08 8.45 -11.76
CA TRP A 234 16.95 8.25 -12.66
C TRP A 234 17.31 7.36 -13.86
N LYS A 235 18.52 7.50 -14.40
CA LYS A 235 19.04 6.60 -15.44
C LYS A 235 19.20 5.19 -14.90
N TRP A 236 19.67 5.02 -13.67
CA TRP A 236 19.79 3.72 -13.04
C TRP A 236 18.40 3.08 -12.84
N ILE A 237 17.45 3.79 -12.22
CA ILE A 237 16.07 3.33 -12.02
C ILE A 237 15.49 2.90 -13.37
N LYS A 238 15.54 3.78 -14.39
CA LYS A 238 15.05 3.46 -15.74
C LYS A 238 15.75 2.27 -16.36
N ARG A 239 17.06 2.08 -16.15
CA ARG A 239 17.78 0.90 -16.63
C ARG A 239 17.29 -0.36 -15.93
N GLN A 240 17.19 -0.38 -14.61
CA GLN A 240 16.69 -1.56 -13.90
C GLN A 240 15.28 -1.97 -14.37
N LEU A 241 14.49 -0.98 -14.78
CA LEU A 241 13.16 -1.18 -15.35
C LEU A 241 13.18 -1.59 -16.84
N ASN A 242 14.12 -1.06 -17.63
CA ASN A 242 14.25 -1.29 -19.07
C ASN A 242 15.11 -2.49 -19.47
N VAL A 243 16.00 -2.99 -18.59
CA VAL A 243 16.93 -4.11 -18.85
C VAL A 243 16.19 -5.41 -19.22
N LYS A 244 14.85 -5.43 -19.15
CA LYS A 244 14.01 -6.54 -19.58
C LYS A 244 13.60 -6.57 -21.05
N ASN A 245 13.71 -5.46 -21.80
CA ASN A 245 13.35 -5.42 -23.23
C ASN A 245 14.49 -5.89 -24.16
N ILE A 246 15.68 -6.16 -23.63
CA ILE A 246 16.86 -6.57 -24.42
C ILE A 246 16.92 -8.09 -24.63
N TYR A 247 16.18 -8.87 -23.83
CA TYR A 247 16.15 -10.33 -23.96
C TYR A 247 15.08 -10.84 -24.95
N GLU A 248 14.44 -9.94 -25.71
CA GLU A 248 13.48 -10.26 -26.78
C GLU A 248 13.91 -9.72 -28.16
N ALA A 249 15.17 -9.28 -28.33
CA ALA A 249 15.76 -8.89 -29.62
C ALA A 249 16.72 -9.95 -30.16
#